data_AF-A0A2M7VDL6-F1
#
_entry.id   AF-A0A2M7VDL6-F1
#
_cell.length_a   1.000
_cell.length_b   1.000
_cell.length_c   1.000
_cell.angle_alpha   90.00
_cell.angle_beta   90.00
_cell.angle_gamma   90.00
#
_symmetry.space_group_name_H-M   'P 1'
#
loop_
_entity.id
_entity.type
_entity.pdbx_description
1 polymer ?
#
loop_
_entity_poly.entity_id
_entity_poly.type
_entity_poly.pdbx_seq_one_letter_code
_entity_poly.pdbx_strand_id
1 'polypeptide(L)'
;GYIGFAQKWAFTPLRLIMDNIIRITFPSFSRLQHEKDVLSKALEKSIFAATFFIFPCLMGLVMLAPYFINIIPKYSKWEPAILALSFFSLNAALSSISTPLTNALNAIGKIKITLYLMIFWTLATWIITPFAILVYGFNGVAIASGIISFSIIIVIYLVKRYIKFNIFVIGYPLLATLIMGLFLYLINPIVIKNLWTILFMVILGAVIYFLSIFIFAKKELIANLKIIRENLNK
;
A
#
# COMPACT_ATOMS: atom_id res chain seq x y z
N GLY A 1 -10.61 -3.09 21.01
CA GLY A 1 -11.15 -4.17 20.17
C GLY A 1 -11.16 -3.80 18.70
N TYR A 2 -12.16 -3.04 18.26
CA TYR A 2 -12.41 -2.73 16.84
C TYR A 2 -11.25 -2.06 16.10
N ILE A 3 -10.64 -1.04 16.71
CA ILE A 3 -9.45 -0.37 16.15
C ILE A 3 -8.34 -1.40 15.91
N GLY A 4 -8.02 -2.22 16.91
CA GLY A 4 -6.97 -3.22 16.80
C GLY A 4 -7.23 -4.27 15.71
N PHE A 5 -8.48 -4.70 15.54
CA PHE A 5 -8.86 -5.60 14.44
C PHE A 5 -8.65 -4.95 13.08
N ALA A 6 -9.24 -3.78 12.87
CA ALA A 6 -9.13 -3.05 11.60
C ALA A 6 -7.67 -2.74 11.27
N GLN A 7 -6.92 -2.20 12.24
CA GLN A 7 -5.53 -1.86 12.09
C GLN A 7 -4.66 -3.08 11.76
N LYS A 8 -4.86 -4.20 12.48
CA LYS A 8 -4.10 -5.44 12.24
C LYS A 8 -4.30 -5.93 10.81
N TRP A 9 -5.54 -6.04 10.35
CA TRP A 9 -5.84 -6.56 9.01
C TRP A 9 -5.37 -5.61 7.90
N ALA A 10 -5.61 -4.31 8.04
CA ALA A 10 -5.17 -3.32 7.06
C ALA A 10 -3.64 -3.25 6.91
N PHE A 11 -2.87 -3.33 8.01
CA PHE A 11 -1.41 -3.24 7.94
C PHE A 11 -0.71 -4.59 7.70
N THR A 12 -1.42 -5.71 7.70
CA THR A 12 -0.81 -7.04 7.46
C THR A 12 -0.19 -7.14 6.06
N PRO A 13 -0.90 -6.82 4.95
CA PRO A 13 -0.29 -6.85 3.62
C PRO A 13 0.93 -5.92 3.52
N LEU A 14 0.82 -4.70 4.09
CA LEU A 14 1.92 -3.75 4.12
C LEU A 14 3.16 -4.36 4.77
N ARG A 15 3.05 -4.91 5.98
CA ARG A 15 4.19 -5.47 6.73
C ARG A 15 4.80 -6.68 6.03
N LEU A 16 3.98 -7.64 5.61
CA LEU A 16 4.45 -8.87 4.95
C LEU A 16 5.26 -8.58 3.69
N ILE A 17 4.90 -7.55 2.94
CA ILE A 17 5.58 -7.19 1.69
C ILE A 17 6.72 -6.21 1.96
N MET A 18 6.47 -5.14 2.73
CA MET A 18 7.45 -4.08 2.91
C MET A 18 8.66 -4.48 3.74
N ASP A 19 8.50 -5.30 4.78
CA ASP A 19 9.62 -5.69 5.62
C ASP A 19 10.68 -6.47 4.80
N ASN A 20 10.22 -7.25 3.82
CA ASN A 20 11.09 -7.95 2.87
C ASN A 20 11.74 -6.99 1.87
N ILE A 21 10.98 -6.04 1.31
CA ILE A 21 11.50 -5.04 0.38
C ILE A 21 12.57 -4.19 1.07
N ILE A 22 12.30 -3.66 2.27
CA ILE A 22 13.23 -2.77 2.99
C ILE A 22 14.53 -3.49 3.35
N ARG A 23 14.44 -4.75 3.81
CA ARG A 23 15.62 -5.56 4.18
C ARG A 23 16.62 -5.67 3.04
N ILE A 24 16.15 -5.75 1.80
CA ILE A 24 16.99 -5.92 0.61
C ILE A 24 17.38 -4.55 0.01
N THR A 25 16.44 -3.59 0.03
CA THR A 25 16.63 -2.29 -0.62
C THR A 25 17.50 -1.35 0.18
N PHE A 26 17.45 -1.36 1.52
CA PHE A 26 18.26 -0.44 2.33
C PHE A 26 19.78 -0.60 2.08
N PRO A 27 20.39 -1.80 2.22
CA PRO A 27 21.82 -1.96 1.95
C PRO A 27 22.17 -1.66 0.48
N SER A 28 21.27 -2.01 -0.43
CA SER A 28 21.46 -1.77 -1.86
C SER A 28 21.44 -0.28 -2.18
N PHE A 29 20.52 0.49 -1.60
CA PHE A 29 20.47 1.94 -1.75
C PHE A 29 21.70 2.63 -1.14
N SER A 30 22.19 2.17 0.02
CA SER A 30 23.40 2.72 0.63
C SER A 30 24.65 2.46 -0.22
N ARG A 31 24.78 1.29 -0.84
CA ARG A 31 25.87 1.02 -1.80
C ARG A 31 25.79 1.92 -3.04
N LEU A 32 24.58 2.18 -3.52
CA LEU A 32 24.31 2.98 -4.71
C LEU A 32 24.20 4.49 -4.42
N GLN A 33 24.48 4.96 -3.20
CA GLN A 33 24.22 6.35 -2.80
C GLN A 33 24.95 7.40 -3.66
N HIS A 34 26.08 7.03 -4.27
CA HIS A 34 26.87 7.90 -5.15
C HIS A 34 26.46 7.76 -6.64
N GLU A 35 25.70 6.73 -7.00
CA GLU A 35 25.24 6.45 -8.36
C GLU A 35 23.78 6.88 -8.55
N LYS A 36 23.56 8.20 -8.67
CA LYS A 36 22.21 8.81 -8.61
C LYS A 36 21.20 8.20 -9.58
N ASP A 37 21.61 7.90 -10.81
CA ASP A 37 20.70 7.37 -11.84
C ASP A 37 20.31 5.91 -11.56
N VAL A 38 21.25 5.12 -11.05
CA VAL A 38 21.01 3.71 -10.68
C VAL A 38 20.15 3.65 -9.42
N LEU A 39 20.45 4.48 -8.42
CA LEU A 39 19.63 4.62 -7.21
C LEU A 39 18.19 5.02 -7.55
N SER A 40 18.01 5.97 -8.47
CA SER A 40 16.69 6.41 -8.90
C SER A 40 15.86 5.26 -9.48
N LYS A 41 16.44 4.51 -10.43
CA LYS A 41 15.78 3.33 -11.02
C LYS A 41 15.51 2.23 -9.99
N ALA A 42 16.42 2.01 -9.04
CA ALA A 42 16.24 1.03 -7.98
C ALA A 42 15.08 1.43 -7.04
N LEU A 43 14.95 2.72 -6.74
CA LEU A 43 13.84 3.27 -5.96
C LEU A 43 12.50 3.11 -6.69
N GLU A 44 12.45 3.48 -7.98
CA GLU A 44 11.26 3.30 -8.83
C GLU A 44 10.79 1.84 -8.85
N LYS A 45 11.71 0.89 -9.05
CA LYS A 45 11.40 -0.55 -9.03
C LYS A 45 10.90 -1.02 -7.67
N SER A 46 11.45 -0.48 -6.59
CA SER A 46 11.04 -0.82 -5.22
C SER A 46 9.62 -0.33 -4.94
N ILE A 47 9.28 0.88 -5.38
CA ILE A 47 7.93 1.45 -5.28
C ILE A 47 6.95 0.67 -6.17
N PHE A 48 7.34 0.37 -7.40
CA PHE A 48 6.53 -0.45 -8.30
C PHE A 48 6.23 -1.82 -7.69
N ALA A 49 7.25 -2.53 -7.20
CA ALA A 49 7.08 -3.85 -6.58
C ALA A 49 6.18 -3.77 -5.34
N ALA A 50 6.39 -2.78 -4.46
CA ALA A 50 5.55 -2.59 -3.28
C ALA A 50 4.08 -2.38 -3.66
N THR A 51 3.81 -1.40 -4.52
CA THR A 51 2.43 -1.05 -4.93
C THR A 51 1.76 -2.17 -5.72
N PHE A 52 2.51 -2.90 -6.55
CA PHE A 52 2.05 -4.06 -7.31
C PHE A 52 1.41 -5.13 -6.40
N PHE A 53 2.04 -5.46 -5.28
CA PHE A 53 1.47 -6.47 -4.38
C PHE A 53 0.49 -5.89 -3.37
N ILE A 54 0.77 -4.70 -2.83
CA ILE A 54 0.02 -4.14 -1.69
C ILE A 54 -1.35 -3.59 -2.12
N PHE A 55 -1.42 -2.88 -3.25
CA PHE A 55 -2.67 -2.24 -3.69
C PHE A 55 -3.82 -3.23 -3.92
N PRO A 56 -3.67 -4.30 -4.73
CA PRO A 56 -4.75 -5.26 -4.93
C PRO A 56 -5.13 -5.99 -3.64
N CYS A 57 -4.16 -6.30 -2.78
CA CYS A 57 -4.45 -6.96 -1.50
C CYS A 57 -5.34 -6.08 -0.62
N LEU A 58 -5.03 -4.80 -0.50
CA LEU A 58 -5.81 -3.85 0.31
C LEU A 58 -7.19 -3.60 -0.30
N MET A 59 -7.27 -3.42 -1.62
CA MET A 59 -8.55 -3.22 -2.31
C MET A 59 -9.45 -4.45 -2.16
N GLY A 60 -8.93 -5.66 -2.39
CA GLY A 60 -9.69 -6.90 -2.20
C GLY A 60 -10.15 -7.06 -0.75
N LEU A 61 -9.28 -6.76 0.21
CA LEU A 61 -9.61 -6.82 1.63
C LEU A 61 -10.77 -5.89 2.00
N VAL A 62 -10.76 -4.64 1.52
CA VAL A 62 -11.84 -3.68 1.77
C VAL A 62 -13.13 -4.09 1.07
N MET A 63 -13.06 -4.52 -0.20
CA MET A 63 -14.25 -4.87 -1.00
C MET A 63 -14.93 -6.17 -0.55
N LEU A 64 -14.19 -7.10 0.04
CA LEU A 64 -14.70 -8.39 0.49
C LEU A 64 -15.02 -8.44 1.99
N ALA A 65 -14.48 -7.51 2.80
CA ALA A 65 -14.67 -7.50 4.25
C ALA A 65 -16.15 -7.52 4.69
N PRO A 66 -17.08 -6.70 4.13
CA PRO A 66 -18.48 -6.73 4.54
C PRO A 66 -19.13 -8.10 4.36
N TYR A 67 -18.85 -8.74 3.23
CA TYR A 67 -19.39 -10.06 2.91
C TYR A 67 -18.80 -11.15 3.81
N PHE A 68 -17.49 -11.10 4.05
CA PHE A 68 -16.81 -12.06 4.93
C PHE A 68 -17.33 -12.00 6.36
N ILE A 69 -17.55 -10.79 6.89
CA ILE A 69 -18.06 -10.56 8.24
C ILE A 69 -19.50 -11.05 8.40
N ASN A 70 -20.34 -10.85 7.38
CA ASN A 70 -21.76 -11.25 7.43
C ASN A 70 -21.97 -12.75 7.24
N ILE A 71 -21.12 -13.42 6.44
CA ILE A 71 -21.23 -14.86 6.18
C ILE A 71 -20.74 -15.70 7.36
N ILE A 72 -19.82 -15.20 8.18
CA ILE A 72 -19.27 -15.94 9.33
C ILE A 72 -19.87 -15.37 10.63
N PRO A 73 -20.80 -16.07 11.30
CA PRO A 73 -21.54 -15.52 12.45
C PRO A 73 -20.67 -15.02 13.61
N LYS A 74 -19.49 -15.64 13.82
CA LYS A 74 -18.54 -15.22 14.86
C LYS A 74 -17.87 -13.86 14.57
N TYR A 75 -17.93 -13.39 13.32
CA TYR A 75 -17.28 -12.17 12.87
C TYR A 75 -18.21 -10.97 12.77
N SER A 76 -19.54 -11.15 12.84
CA SER A 76 -20.53 -10.05 12.76
C SER A 76 -20.26 -8.92 13.77
N LYS A 77 -19.69 -9.24 14.95
CA LYS A 77 -19.24 -8.24 15.93
C LYS A 77 -18.23 -7.23 15.40
N TRP A 78 -17.51 -7.54 14.32
CA TRP A 78 -16.48 -6.68 13.71
C TRP A 78 -17.04 -5.76 12.63
N GLU A 79 -18.33 -5.84 12.31
CA GLU A 79 -18.98 -4.98 11.32
C GLU A 79 -18.74 -3.47 11.57
N PRO A 80 -18.80 -2.94 12.82
CA PRO A 80 -18.49 -1.53 13.07
C PRO A 80 -17.05 -1.14 12.69
N ALA A 81 -16.13 -2.10 12.63
CA ALA A 81 -14.73 -1.87 12.31
C ALA A 81 -14.45 -1.76 10.81
N ILE A 82 -15.43 -2.01 9.93
CA ILE A 82 -15.25 -1.98 8.46
C ILE A 82 -14.84 -0.57 7.99
N LEU A 83 -15.47 0.48 8.51
CA LEU A 83 -15.10 1.85 8.15
C LEU A 83 -13.66 2.16 8.56
N ALA A 84 -13.28 1.78 9.79
CA ALA A 84 -11.90 1.91 10.25
C ALA A 84 -10.92 1.12 9.38
N LEU A 85 -11.31 -0.08 8.95
CA LEU A 85 -10.51 -0.93 8.06
C LEU A 85 -10.24 -0.25 6.73
N SER A 86 -11.23 0.41 6.14
CA SER A 86 -11.08 1.16 4.89
C SER A 86 -10.08 2.31 5.02
N PHE A 87 -10.19 3.14 6.07
CA PHE A 87 -9.26 4.26 6.27
C PHE A 87 -7.84 3.81 6.63
N PHE A 88 -7.68 2.75 7.43
CA PHE A 88 -6.35 2.18 7.67
C PHE A 88 -5.77 1.53 6.40
N SER A 89 -6.61 0.93 5.55
CA SER A 89 -6.15 0.37 4.27
C SER A 89 -5.71 1.49 3.32
N LEU A 90 -6.40 2.64 3.30
CA LEU A 90 -5.94 3.82 2.58
C LEU A 90 -4.57 4.29 3.09
N ASN A 91 -4.39 4.36 4.42
CA ASN A 91 -3.08 4.67 4.99
C ASN A 91 -2.04 3.65 4.54
N ALA A 92 -2.31 2.35 4.68
CA ALA A 92 -1.37 1.30 4.29
C ALA A 92 -0.97 1.40 2.81
N ALA A 93 -1.92 1.73 1.92
CA ALA A 93 -1.64 1.96 0.50
C ALA A 93 -0.69 3.15 0.29
N LEU A 94 -0.97 4.31 0.89
CA LEU A 94 -0.09 5.49 0.76
C LEU A 94 1.27 5.27 1.44
N SER A 95 1.30 4.53 2.55
CA SER A 95 2.51 4.14 3.25
C SER A 95 3.42 3.20 2.46
N SER A 96 2.85 2.36 1.57
CA SER A 96 3.64 1.54 0.64
C SER A 96 4.48 2.36 -0.34
N ILE A 97 4.10 3.62 -0.57
CA ILE A 97 4.87 4.57 -1.37
C ILE A 97 5.84 5.35 -0.48
N SER A 98 5.39 5.87 0.67
CA SER A 98 6.23 6.74 1.52
C SER A 98 7.40 5.99 2.13
N THR A 99 7.25 4.70 2.43
CA THR A 99 8.23 3.91 3.17
C THR A 99 9.49 3.64 2.35
N PRO A 100 9.43 3.18 1.09
CA PRO A 100 10.62 3.12 0.22
C PRO A 100 11.32 4.48 0.07
N LEU A 101 10.56 5.59 0.01
CA LEU A 101 11.09 6.94 -0.13
C LEU A 101 11.88 7.39 1.10
N THR A 102 11.32 7.23 2.31
CA THR A 102 12.01 7.55 3.56
C THR A 102 13.18 6.60 3.81
N ASN A 103 13.06 5.33 3.42
CA ASN A 103 14.15 4.36 3.46
C ASN A 103 15.32 4.81 2.56
N ALA A 104 15.03 5.29 1.35
CA ALA A 104 16.04 5.84 0.45
C ALA A 104 16.72 7.10 1.03
N LEU A 105 15.96 8.02 1.64
CA LEU A 105 16.55 9.18 2.34
C LEU A 105 17.52 8.76 3.44
N ASN A 106 17.14 7.76 4.25
CA ASN A 106 18.01 7.24 5.30
C ASN A 106 19.28 6.61 4.70
N ALA A 107 19.13 5.83 3.62
CA ALA A 107 20.24 5.14 2.96
C ALA A 107 21.31 6.09 2.39
N ILE A 108 20.91 7.31 1.97
CA ILE A 108 21.82 8.37 1.48
C ILE A 108 22.25 9.36 2.57
N GLY A 109 22.03 9.04 3.85
CA GLY A 109 22.46 9.86 4.98
C GLY A 109 21.60 11.10 5.28
N LYS A 110 20.40 11.23 4.70
CA LYS A 110 19.46 12.34 4.95
C LYS A 110 18.49 12.07 6.11
N ILE A 111 19.02 11.46 7.17
CA ILE A 111 18.26 11.01 8.36
C ILE A 111 17.50 12.17 9.04
N LYS A 112 18.08 13.39 9.06
CA LYS A 112 17.42 14.58 9.65
C LYS A 112 16.05 14.86 9.00
N ILE A 113 15.91 14.63 7.70
CA ILE A 113 14.64 14.85 6.98
C ILE A 113 13.59 13.83 7.44
N THR A 114 14.00 12.57 7.53
CA THR A 114 13.13 11.50 8.04
C THR A 114 12.72 11.77 9.48
N LEU A 115 13.64 12.27 10.32
CA LEU A 115 13.34 12.67 11.69
C LEU A 115 12.27 13.78 11.73
N TYR A 116 12.39 14.82 10.90
CA TYR A 116 11.38 15.87 10.83
C TYR A 116 10.02 15.35 10.35
N LEU A 117 9.99 14.42 9.39
CA LEU A 117 8.76 13.74 8.97
C LEU A 117 8.13 12.92 10.11
N MET A 118 8.94 12.21 10.90
CA MET A 118 8.45 11.47 12.06
C MET A 118 7.89 12.39 13.15
N ILE A 119 8.54 13.52 13.41
CA ILE A 119 8.03 14.56 14.33
C ILE A 119 6.70 15.09 13.81
N PHE A 120 6.62 15.44 12.51
CA PHE A 120 5.39 15.90 11.89
C PHE A 120 4.26 14.87 12.03
N TRP A 121 4.49 13.60 11.68
CA TRP A 121 3.47 12.55 11.82
C TRP A 121 3.06 12.32 13.26
N THR A 122 3.99 12.42 14.21
CA THR A 122 3.70 12.31 15.64
C THR A 122 2.79 13.45 16.07
N LEU A 123 3.18 14.70 15.83
CA LEU A 123 2.37 15.87 16.18
C LEU A 123 1.01 15.84 15.50
N ALA A 124 0.96 15.53 14.19
CA ALA A 124 -0.29 15.41 13.45
C ALA A 124 -1.19 14.32 14.05
N THR A 125 -0.63 13.18 14.47
CA THR A 125 -1.39 12.12 15.15
C THR A 125 -1.96 12.63 16.48
N TRP A 126 -1.14 13.29 17.30
CA TRP A 126 -1.55 13.80 18.61
C TRP A 126 -2.55 14.97 18.54
N ILE A 127 -2.59 15.72 17.44
CA ILE A 127 -3.52 16.83 17.24
C ILE A 127 -4.81 16.36 16.56
N ILE A 128 -4.70 15.67 15.42
CA ILE A 128 -5.85 15.31 14.58
C ILE A 128 -6.64 14.16 15.21
N THR A 129 -5.97 13.19 15.84
CA THR A 129 -6.66 11.99 16.35
C THR A 129 -7.64 12.30 17.49
N PRO A 130 -7.27 13.05 18.55
CA PRO A 130 -8.24 13.40 19.60
C PRO A 130 -9.43 14.18 19.05
N PHE A 131 -9.21 15.15 18.17
CA PHE A 131 -10.28 15.90 17.54
C PHE A 131 -11.21 15.00 16.73
N ALA A 132 -10.66 14.11 15.90
CA ALA A 132 -11.44 13.16 15.13
C ALA A 132 -12.21 12.17 16.02
N ILE A 133 -11.65 11.76 17.17
CA ILE A 133 -12.35 10.90 18.13
C ILE A 133 -13.58 11.59 18.71
N LEU A 134 -13.50 12.89 19.04
CA LEU A 134 -14.63 13.64 19.58
C LEU A 134 -15.82 13.71 18.60
N VAL A 135 -15.54 13.77 17.30
CA VAL A 135 -16.57 13.89 16.25
C VAL A 135 -17.08 12.54 15.76
N TYR A 136 -16.19 11.56 15.57
CA TYR A 136 -16.48 10.28 14.90
C TYR A 136 -16.33 9.05 15.80
N GLY A 137 -16.15 9.25 17.11
CA GLY A 137 -15.89 8.16 18.06
C GLY A 137 -14.61 7.39 17.72
N PHE A 138 -14.61 6.08 17.92
CA PHE A 138 -13.42 5.26 17.68
C PHE A 138 -12.96 5.25 16.20
N ASN A 139 -13.89 5.46 15.25
CA ASN A 139 -13.56 5.58 13.82
C ASN A 139 -12.70 6.82 13.53
N GLY A 140 -12.75 7.84 14.40
CA GLY A 140 -11.90 9.01 14.35
C GLY A 140 -10.40 8.68 14.29
N VAL A 141 -9.97 7.60 14.94
CA VAL A 141 -8.57 7.14 14.89
C VAL A 141 -8.17 6.73 13.47
N ALA A 142 -9.02 5.96 12.81
CA ALA A 142 -8.75 5.51 11.45
C ALA A 142 -8.84 6.66 10.45
N ILE A 143 -9.85 7.53 10.58
CA ILE A 143 -10.02 8.72 9.75
C ILE A 143 -8.79 9.63 9.86
N ALA A 144 -8.34 9.94 11.08
CA ALA A 144 -7.12 10.72 11.30
C ALA A 144 -5.91 10.06 10.65
N SER A 145 -5.77 8.74 10.78
CA SER A 145 -4.71 7.96 10.13
C SER A 145 -4.73 8.09 8.61
N GLY A 146 -5.91 8.00 7.99
CA GLY A 146 -6.10 8.22 6.57
C GLY A 146 -5.75 9.64 6.14
N ILE A 147 -6.21 10.66 6.87
CA ILE A 147 -5.90 12.07 6.59
C ILE A 147 -4.39 12.33 6.64
N ILE A 148 -3.71 11.86 7.71
CA ILE A 148 -2.26 12.05 7.89
C ILE A 148 -1.49 11.37 6.75
N SER A 149 -1.96 10.24 6.23
CA SER A 149 -1.28 9.52 5.16
C SER A 149 -1.22 10.27 3.83
N PHE A 150 -2.09 11.27 3.60
CA PHE A 150 -1.99 12.18 2.44
C PHE A 150 -0.75 13.09 2.47
N SER A 151 -0.04 13.17 3.60
CA SER A 151 1.28 13.79 3.67
C SER A 151 2.34 13.12 2.79
N ILE A 152 2.03 11.99 2.14
CA ILE A 152 2.83 11.39 1.07
C ILE A 152 3.28 12.41 0.01
N ILE A 153 2.45 13.42 -0.28
CA ILE A 153 2.78 14.48 -1.25
C ILE A 153 4.03 15.24 -0.80
N ILE A 154 4.11 15.56 0.50
CA ILE A 154 5.26 16.23 1.12
C ILE A 154 6.49 15.32 1.06
N VAL A 155 6.33 14.03 1.33
CA VAL A 155 7.43 13.06 1.25
C VAL A 155 8.00 12.98 -0.17
N ILE A 156 7.14 12.82 -1.18
CA ILE A 156 7.54 12.79 -2.60
C ILE A 156 8.30 14.07 -2.96
N TYR A 157 7.77 15.23 -2.58
CA TYR A 157 8.39 16.51 -2.84
C TYR A 157 9.79 16.63 -2.22
N LEU A 158 9.95 16.23 -0.96
CA LEU A 158 11.23 16.26 -0.26
C LEU A 158 12.25 15.29 -0.88
N VAL A 159 11.84 14.06 -1.21
CA VAL A 159 12.75 13.06 -1.80
C VAL A 159 13.19 13.47 -3.20
N LYS A 160 12.30 14.08 -4.00
CA LYS A 160 12.64 14.59 -5.34
C LYS A 160 13.73 15.65 -5.35
N ARG A 161 14.00 16.32 -4.21
CA ARG A 161 15.15 17.24 -4.07
C ARG A 161 16.50 16.53 -4.07
N TYR A 162 16.53 15.23 -3.77
CA TYR A 162 17.77 14.44 -3.65
C TYR A 162 17.88 13.33 -4.70
N ILE A 163 16.76 12.70 -5.05
CA ILE A 163 16.69 11.57 -5.98
C ILE A 163 15.68 11.92 -7.08
N LYS A 164 16.11 11.92 -8.34
CA LYS A 164 15.25 12.24 -9.50
C LYS A 164 14.52 10.99 -9.99
N PHE A 165 13.50 10.57 -9.23
CA PHE A 165 12.68 9.40 -9.57
C PHE A 165 11.33 9.78 -10.17
N ASN A 166 10.80 8.86 -10.97
CA ASN A 166 9.48 8.93 -11.59
C ASN A 166 8.44 8.24 -10.71
N ILE A 167 7.49 9.01 -10.18
CA ILE A 167 6.38 8.46 -9.38
C ILE A 167 5.32 7.77 -10.24
N PHE A 168 5.24 8.06 -11.54
CA PHE A 168 4.22 7.52 -12.43
C PHE A 168 4.31 6.00 -12.62
N VAL A 169 5.38 5.36 -12.15
CA VAL A 169 5.48 3.89 -12.06
C VAL A 169 4.33 3.27 -11.24
N ILE A 170 3.74 4.01 -10.30
CA ILE A 170 2.55 3.53 -9.55
C ILE A 170 1.28 3.49 -10.41
N GLY A 171 1.29 4.13 -11.57
CA GLY A 171 0.11 4.28 -12.42
C GLY A 171 -0.46 2.94 -12.86
N TYR A 172 0.39 1.99 -13.28
CA TYR A 172 -0.08 0.68 -13.71
C TYR A 172 -0.68 -0.16 -12.56
N PRO A 173 0.01 -0.35 -11.41
CA PRO A 173 -0.59 -1.01 -10.26
C PRO A 173 -1.89 -0.36 -9.79
N LEU A 174 -1.94 0.98 -9.79
CA LEU A 174 -3.13 1.73 -9.37
C LEU A 174 -4.30 1.48 -10.32
N LEU A 175 -4.11 1.66 -11.63
CA LEU A 175 -5.15 1.46 -12.64
C LEU A 175 -5.67 0.02 -12.62
N ALA A 176 -4.79 -0.99 -12.58
CA ALA A 176 -5.21 -2.38 -12.50
C ALA A 176 -5.97 -2.69 -11.20
N THR A 177 -5.56 -2.10 -10.08
CA THR A 177 -6.28 -2.24 -8.80
C THR A 177 -7.65 -1.56 -8.84
N LEU A 178 -7.77 -0.41 -9.48
CA LEU A 178 -9.04 0.29 -9.64
C LEU A 178 -10.00 -0.49 -10.55
N ILE A 179 -9.51 -1.09 -11.64
CA ILE A 179 -10.31 -1.95 -12.51
C ILE A 179 -10.80 -3.17 -11.73
N MET A 180 -9.92 -3.84 -10.99
CA MET A 180 -10.29 -4.95 -10.12
C MET A 180 -11.32 -4.52 -9.06
N GLY A 181 -11.08 -3.38 -8.39
CA GLY A 181 -11.95 -2.85 -7.34
C GLY A 181 -13.34 -2.49 -7.86
N LEU A 182 -13.42 -1.85 -9.04
CA LEU A 182 -14.67 -1.54 -9.70
C LEU A 182 -15.44 -2.81 -10.07
N PHE A 183 -14.75 -3.81 -10.61
CA PHE A 183 -15.36 -5.10 -10.91
C PHE A 183 -15.94 -5.76 -9.65
N LEU A 184 -15.15 -5.85 -8.57
CA LEU A 184 -15.60 -6.43 -7.31
C LEU A 184 -16.79 -5.66 -6.73
N TYR A 185 -16.75 -4.33 -6.76
CA TYR A 185 -17.84 -3.49 -6.28
C TYR A 185 -19.17 -3.79 -7.00
N LEU A 186 -19.15 -3.96 -8.32
CA LEU A 186 -20.35 -4.21 -9.12
C LEU A 186 -20.87 -5.65 -8.97
N ILE A 187 -19.98 -6.63 -8.88
CA ILE A 187 -20.36 -8.05 -8.97
C ILE A 187 -20.56 -8.70 -7.60
N ASN A 188 -19.86 -8.25 -6.56
CA ASN A 188 -19.96 -8.83 -5.21
C ASN A 188 -21.40 -8.89 -4.67
N PRO A 189 -22.25 -7.83 -4.78
CA PRO A 189 -23.62 -7.87 -4.27
C PRO A 189 -24.50 -8.95 -4.90
N ILE A 190 -24.18 -9.36 -6.12
CA ILE A 190 -24.99 -10.29 -6.92
C ILE A 190 -24.59 -11.75 -6.65
N VAL A 191 -23.29 -12.00 -6.55
CA VAL A 191 -22.75 -13.36 -6.54
C VAL A 191 -22.46 -13.87 -5.13
N ILE A 192 -22.07 -13.00 -4.19
CA ILE A 192 -21.62 -13.46 -2.88
C ILE A 192 -22.81 -13.86 -2.03
N LYS A 193 -22.93 -15.16 -1.76
CA LYS A 193 -23.99 -15.76 -0.92
C LYS A 193 -23.45 -16.69 0.16
N ASN A 194 -22.25 -17.24 -0.04
CA ASN A 194 -21.61 -18.18 0.85
C ASN A 194 -20.08 -18.07 0.78
N LEU A 195 -19.37 -18.81 1.64
CA LEU A 195 -17.92 -18.77 1.71
C LEU A 195 -17.24 -19.17 0.38
N TRP A 196 -17.79 -20.14 -0.34
CA TRP A 196 -17.25 -20.59 -1.63
C TRP A 196 -17.30 -19.49 -2.69
N THR A 197 -18.40 -18.72 -2.73
CA THR A 197 -18.52 -17.58 -3.65
C THR A 197 -17.54 -16.44 -3.31
N ILE A 198 -17.18 -16.25 -2.04
CA ILE A 198 -16.11 -15.31 -1.66
C ILE A 198 -14.77 -15.80 -2.21
N LEU A 199 -14.42 -17.08 -1.98
CA LEU A 199 -13.16 -17.64 -2.45
C LEU A 199 -13.05 -17.54 -3.98
N PHE A 200 -14.15 -17.82 -4.69
CA PHE A 200 -14.23 -17.62 -6.12
C PHE A 200 -13.98 -16.16 -6.52
N MET A 201 -14.58 -15.19 -5.82
CA MET A 201 -14.35 -13.76 -6.06
C MET A 201 -12.92 -13.30 -5.77
N VAL A 202 -12.26 -13.87 -4.77
CA VAL A 202 -10.84 -13.60 -4.50
C VAL A 202 -9.99 -14.04 -5.70
N ILE A 203 -10.21 -15.27 -6.20
CA ILE A 203 -9.47 -15.80 -7.34
C ILE A 203 -9.76 -14.97 -8.59
N LEU A 204 -11.03 -14.68 -8.85
CA LEU A 204 -11.44 -13.95 -10.05
C LEU A 204 -10.97 -12.49 -10.03
N GLY A 205 -10.99 -11.83 -8.87
CA GLY A 205 -10.38 -10.52 -8.67
C GLY A 205 -8.87 -10.55 -8.93
N ALA A 206 -8.15 -11.56 -8.43
CA ALA A 206 -6.73 -11.73 -8.72
C ALA A 206 -6.47 -11.92 -10.22
N VAL A 207 -7.27 -12.75 -10.91
CA VAL A 207 -7.18 -12.94 -12.37
C VAL A 207 -7.38 -11.63 -13.11
N ILE A 208 -8.41 -10.85 -12.77
CA ILE A 208 -8.68 -9.54 -13.40
C ILE A 208 -7.53 -8.56 -13.16
N TYR A 209 -6.99 -8.54 -11.94
CA TYR A 209 -5.84 -7.70 -11.63
C TYR A 209 -4.63 -8.07 -12.50
N PHE A 210 -4.24 -9.35 -12.53
CA PHE A 210 -3.10 -9.81 -13.31
C PHE A 210 -3.29 -9.62 -14.82
N LEU A 211 -4.51 -9.85 -15.35
CA LEU A 211 -4.84 -9.58 -16.74
C LEU A 211 -4.72 -8.09 -17.06
N SER A 212 -5.26 -7.21 -16.21
CA SER A 212 -5.17 -5.76 -16.38
C SER A 212 -3.71 -5.31 -16.39
N ILE A 213 -2.92 -5.80 -15.43
CA ILE A 213 -1.49 -5.57 -15.37
C ILE A 213 -0.77 -6.07 -16.62
N PHE A 214 -1.10 -7.26 -17.11
CA PHE A 214 -0.47 -7.82 -18.30
C PHE A 214 -0.76 -6.99 -19.56
N ILE A 215 -1.95 -6.40 -19.65
CA ILE A 215 -2.35 -5.53 -20.76
C ILE A 215 -1.63 -4.18 -20.67
N PHE A 216 -1.64 -3.52 -19.51
CA PHE A 216 -1.14 -2.14 -19.37
C PHE A 216 0.37 -2.06 -19.13
N ALA A 217 0.94 -2.98 -18.34
CA ALA A 217 2.35 -2.94 -17.90
C ALA A 217 3.25 -3.93 -18.66
N LYS A 218 2.80 -4.50 -19.79
CA LYS A 218 3.53 -5.54 -20.55
C LYS A 218 5.02 -5.20 -20.77
N LYS A 219 5.30 -3.96 -21.18
CA LYS A 219 6.68 -3.50 -21.48
C LYS A 219 7.56 -3.43 -20.24
N GLU A 220 7.01 -2.98 -19.12
CA GLU A 220 7.74 -2.80 -17.86
C GLU A 220 7.98 -4.13 -17.13
N LEU A 221 7.00 -5.04 -17.19
CA LEU A 221 7.14 -6.42 -16.73
C LEU A 221 8.22 -7.17 -17.51
N ILE A 222 8.20 -7.10 -18.84
CA ILE A 222 9.20 -7.77 -19.68
C ILE A 222 10.60 -7.20 -19.43
N ALA A 223 10.72 -5.88 -19.29
CA ALA A 223 12.01 -5.24 -18.98
C ALA A 223 12.57 -5.69 -17.63
N ASN A 224 11.72 -5.80 -16.60
CA ASN A 224 12.15 -6.25 -15.27
C ASN A 224 12.49 -7.75 -15.24
N LEU A 225 11.72 -8.60 -15.93
CA LEU A 225 11.99 -10.04 -16.03
C LEU A 225 13.30 -10.34 -16.78
N LYS A 226 13.62 -9.56 -17.83
CA LYS A 226 14.87 -9.72 -18.58
C LYS A 226 16.11 -9.50 -17.70
N ILE A 227 16.07 -8.50 -16.83
CA ILE A 227 17.16 -8.18 -15.89
C ILE A 227 17.35 -9.29 -14.85
N ILE A 228 16.26 -9.88 -14.35
CA ILE A 228 16.33 -11.01 -13.41
C ILE A 228 16.97 -12.23 -14.09
N ARG A 229 16.58 -12.52 -15.34
CA ARG A 229 17.14 -13.63 -16.12
C ARG A 229 18.63 -13.45 -16.43
N GLU A 230 19.06 -12.24 -16.73
CA GLU A 230 20.48 -11.93 -17.00
C GLU A 230 21.36 -12.04 -15.76
N ASN A 231 20.82 -11.75 -14.56
CA ASN A 231 21.56 -11.87 -13.30
C ASN A 231 21.53 -13.28 -12.70
N LEU A 232 20.55 -14.14 -13.04
CA LEU A 232 20.52 -15.55 -12.62
C LEU A 232 21.44 -16.44 -13.45
N ASN A 233 21.84 -15.98 -14.64
CA ASN A 233 22.75 -16.68 -15.55
C ASN A 233 24.23 -16.26 -15.38
N LYS A 234 24.55 -15.50 -14.33
CA LYS A 234 25.91 -15.16 -13.90
C LYS A 234 26.18 -15.79 -12.55
#